data_AF-A0A3C1HTI0-F1
#
_entry.id   AF-A0A3C1HTI0-F1
#
_cell.length_a   1.000
_cell.length_b   1.000
_cell.length_c   1.000
_cell.angle_alpha   90.00
_cell.angle_beta   90.00
_cell.angle_gamma   90.00
#
_symmetry.space_group_name_H-M   'P 1'
#
loop_
_entity.id
_entity.type
_entity.pdbx_description
1 polymer ?
#
loop_
_entity_poly.entity_id
_entity_poly.type
_entity_poly.pdbx_seq_one_letter_code
_entity_poly.pdbx_strand_id
1 'polypeptide(L)' 'MTQVTQENLRSILPGKIARTIMLISEEEKSNVKNALLKFYKSSVYKELEIEQTKRWWQSSLQLFEDFVALS' A
#
# COMPACT_ATOMS: atom_id res chain seq x y z
N MET A 1 21.52 -9.95 2.33
CA MET A 1 20.20 -9.46 1.86
C MET A 1 20.45 -8.36 0.86
N THR A 2 19.76 -8.34 -0.27
CA THR A 2 19.86 -7.25 -1.25
C THR A 2 19.31 -5.98 -0.60
N GLN A 3 20.07 -4.88 -0.66
CA GLN A 3 19.62 -3.59 -0.15
C GLN A 3 18.41 -3.13 -0.97
N VAL A 4 17.32 -2.76 -0.30
CA VAL A 4 16.18 -2.11 -0.97
C VAL A 4 16.57 -0.67 -1.28
N THR A 5 16.40 -0.29 -2.53
CA THR A 5 16.71 1.03 -3.09
C THR A 5 15.48 1.58 -3.80
N GLN A 6 15.50 2.87 -4.12
CA GLN A 6 14.41 3.48 -4.90
C GLN A 6 14.17 2.79 -6.25
N GLU A 7 15.22 2.22 -6.84
CA GLU A 7 15.19 1.52 -8.13
C GLU A 7 14.49 0.16 -8.05
N ASN A 8 14.70 -0.59 -6.95
CA ASN A 8 14.16 -1.94 -6.80
C ASN A 8 12.90 -2.02 -5.93
N LEU A 9 12.53 -0.92 -5.26
CA LEU A 9 11.38 -0.83 -4.38
C LEU A 9 10.09 -1.31 -5.06
N ARG A 10 9.81 -0.84 -6.28
CA ARG A 10 8.58 -1.20 -7.00
C ARG A 10 8.44 -2.70 -7.24
N SER A 11 9.54 -3.46 -7.30
CA SER A 11 9.52 -4.92 -7.52
C SER A 11 8.97 -5.70 -6.33
N ILE A 12 9.02 -5.14 -5.11
CA ILE A 12 8.60 -5.82 -3.88
C ILE A 12 7.21 -5.38 -3.37
N LEU A 13 6.60 -4.37 -3.99
CA LEU A 13 5.29 -3.84 -3.59
C LEU A 13 4.06 -4.64 -4.06
N PRO A 14 4.01 -5.28 -5.26
CA PRO A 14 2.75 -5.75 -5.85
C PRO A 14 1.93 -6.68 -4.96
N GLY A 15 2.57 -7.67 -4.34
CA GLY A 15 1.87 -8.64 -3.49
C GLY A 15 1.22 -7.99 -2.25
N LYS A 16 1.93 -7.07 -1.59
CA LYS A 16 1.38 -6.39 -0.41
C LYS A 16 0.31 -5.36 -0.76
N ILE A 17 0.49 -4.62 -1.86
CA ILE A 17 -0.53 -3.69 -2.39
C ILE A 17 -1.81 -4.45 -2.70
N ALA A 18 -1.72 -5.59 -3.40
CA ALA A 18 -2.89 -6.40 -3.74
C ALA A 18 -3.67 -6.83 -2.49
N ARG A 19 -2.98 -7.29 -1.43
CA ARG A 19 -3.64 -7.67 -0.17
C ARG A 19 -4.24 -6.47 0.56
N THR A 20 -3.58 -5.32 0.59
CA THR A 20 -4.13 -4.09 1.19
C THR A 20 -5.40 -3.64 0.47
N ILE A 21 -5.44 -3.69 -0.86
CA ILE A 21 -6.64 -3.34 -1.63
C ILE A 21 -7.80 -4.28 -1.32
N MET A 22 -7.54 -5.58 -1.14
CA MET A 22 -8.58 -6.53 -0.74
C MET A 22 -9.18 -6.17 0.63
N LEU A 23 -8.34 -5.80 1.61
CA LEU A 23 -8.81 -5.35 2.93
C LEU A 23 -9.67 -4.08 2.82
N ILE A 24 -9.26 -3.10 2.03
CA ILE A 24 -10.04 -1.89 1.77
C ILE A 24 -11.39 -2.21 1.12
N SER A 25 -11.38 -3.11 0.12
CA SER A 25 -12.59 -3.53 -0.59
C SER A 25 -13.59 -4.24 0.34
N GLU A 26 -13.08 -5.10 1.23
CA GLU A 26 -13.86 -5.82 2.25
C GLU A 26 -14.47 -4.85 3.27
N GLU A 27 -13.67 -3.94 3.83
CA GLU A 27 -14.10 -2.95 4.84
C GLU A 27 -15.15 -2.00 4.29
N GLU A 28 -14.93 -1.43 3.10
CA GLU A 28 -15.83 -0.46 2.50
C GLU A 28 -17.06 -1.10 1.82
N LYS A 29 -17.14 -2.43 1.76
CA LYS A 29 -18.12 -3.18 0.93
C LYS A 29 -18.16 -2.67 -0.52
N SER A 30 -17.00 -2.26 -1.03
CA SER A 30 -16.84 -1.69 -2.37
C SER A 30 -16.17 -2.70 -3.30
N ASN A 31 -16.26 -2.50 -4.61
CA ASN A 31 -15.53 -3.37 -5.54
C ASN A 31 -14.01 -3.07 -5.51
N VAL A 32 -13.22 -4.08 -5.85
CA VAL A 32 -11.75 -4.01 -5.86
C VAL A 32 -11.21 -2.85 -6.69
N LYS A 33 -11.86 -2.52 -7.82
CA LYS A 33 -11.46 -1.39 -8.68
C LYS A 33 -11.57 -0.05 -7.96
N ASN A 34 -12.63 0.17 -7.18
CA ASN A 34 -12.80 1.39 -6.42
C ASN A 34 -11.78 1.49 -5.27
N ALA A 35 -11.56 0.40 -4.55
CA ALA A 35 -10.54 0.31 -3.50
C ALA A 35 -9.13 0.60 -4.05
N LEU A 36 -8.77 0.01 -5.19
CA LEU A 36 -7.53 0.26 -5.92
C LEU A 36 -7.35 1.76 -6.23
N LEU A 37 -8.36 2.39 -6.82
CA LEU A 37 -8.31 3.80 -7.21
C LEU A 37 -8.19 4.73 -6.00
N LYS A 38 -8.85 4.40 -4.88
CA LYS A 38 -8.72 5.15 -3.62
C LYS A 38 -7.32 5.00 -3.04
N PHE A 39 -6.84 3.77 -2.94
CA PHE A 39 -5.52 3.48 -2.37
C PHE A 39 -4.42 4.20 -3.15
N TYR A 40 -4.41 4.14 -4.48
CA TYR A 40 -3.41 4.84 -5.30
C TYR A 40 -3.45 6.37 -5.19
N LYS A 41 -4.56 6.95 -4.74
CA LYS A 41 -4.67 8.40 -4.50
C LYS A 41 -4.26 8.81 -3.08
N SER A 42 -4.14 7.86 -2.16
CA SER A 42 -3.83 8.10 -0.74
C SER A 42 -2.40 8.61 -0.52
N SER A 43 -2.19 9.31 0.59
CA SER A 43 -0.85 9.65 1.10
C SER A 43 -0.04 8.40 1.42
N VAL A 44 -0.69 7.36 1.97
CA VAL A 44 -0.06 6.06 2.28
C VAL A 44 0.61 5.46 1.07
N TYR A 45 -0.06 5.44 -0.09
CA TYR A 45 0.54 4.92 -1.32
C TYR A 45 1.69 5.80 -1.82
N LYS A 46 1.51 7.13 -1.81
CA LYS A 46 2.57 8.07 -2.24
C LYS A 46 3.83 7.90 -1.42
N GLU A 47 3.69 7.72 -0.10
CA GLU A 47 4.80 7.48 0.80
C GLU A 47 5.39 6.07 0.60
N LEU A 48 4.56 5.05 0.35
CA LEU A 48 4.99 3.67 0.07
C LEU A 48 5.90 3.56 -1.17
N GLU A 49 5.71 4.42 -2.16
CA GLU A 49 6.54 4.48 -3.37
C GLU A 49 7.90 5.19 -3.17
N ILE A 50 8.15 5.75 -1.98
CA ILE A 50 9.37 6.48 -1.65
C ILE A 50 10.19 5.66 -0.66
N GLU A 51 11.39 5.24 -1.06
CA GLU A 51 12.25 4.34 -0.27
C GLU A 51 12.56 4.94 1.10
N GLN A 52 12.80 6.25 1.17
CA GLN A 52 13.22 6.95 2.38
C GLN A 52 12.16 6.95 3.49
N THR A 53 10.87 6.78 3.15
CA THR A 53 9.80 6.67 4.15
C THR A 53 9.81 5.34 4.88
N LYS A 54 10.51 4.33 4.32
CA LYS A 54 10.60 2.97 4.85
C LYS A 54 9.23 2.30 5.06
N ARG A 55 8.16 2.80 4.44
CA ARG A 55 6.83 2.16 4.48
C ARG A 55 6.79 0.79 3.82
N TRP A 56 7.75 0.49 2.97
CA TRP A 56 7.85 -0.79 2.28
C TRP A 56 8.08 -2.00 3.19
N TRP A 57 8.55 -1.77 4.42
CA TRP A 57 8.64 -2.76 5.49
C TRP A 57 7.29 -3.13 6.11
N GLN A 58 6.28 -2.26 5.97
CA GLN A 58 4.98 -2.47 6.58
C GLN A 58 4.28 -3.69 5.96
N SER A 59 3.58 -4.43 6.82
CA SER A 59 2.69 -5.49 6.38
C SER A 59 1.48 -4.90 5.64
N SER A 60 0.77 -5.72 4.86
CA SER A 60 -0.46 -5.25 4.20
C SER A 60 -1.53 -4.78 5.18
N LEU A 61 -1.55 -5.34 6.39
CA LEU A 61 -2.48 -4.94 7.45
C LEU A 61 -2.12 -3.54 7.99
N GLN A 62 -0.83 -3.29 8.26
CA GLN A 62 -0.37 -1.96 8.71
C GLN A 62 -0.63 -0.89 7.65
N LEU A 63 -0.42 -1.19 6.36
CA LEU A 63 -0.76 -0.28 5.28
C LEU A 63 -2.27 0.00 5.19
N PHE A 64 -3.10 -0.98 5.53
CA PHE A 64 -4.55 -0.81 5.61
C PHE A 64 -4.95 0.05 6.82
N GLU A 65 -4.41 -0.23 8.00
CA GLU A 65 -4.65 0.55 9.21
C GLU A 65 -4.28 2.03 9.01
N ASP A 66 -3.11 2.29 8.41
CA ASP A 66 -2.67 3.64 8.07
C ASP A 66 -3.57 4.30 7.02
N PHE A 67 -4.06 3.53 6.04
CA PHE A 67 -4.99 4.04 5.04
C PHE A 67 -6.28 4.51 5.73
N VAL A 68 -6.87 3.68 6.58
CA VAL A 68 -8.11 4.00 7.33
C VAL A 68 -7.91 5.18 8.27
N ALA A 69 -6.74 5.30 8.91
CA ALA A 69 -6.44 6.41 9.82
C ALA A 69 -6.27 7.76 9.10
N LEU A 70 -5.95 7.76 7.80
CA LEU A 70 -5.60 8.96 7.01
C LEU A 70 -6.60 9.28 5.88
N SER A 71 -7.63 8.44 5.70
CA SER A 71 -8.70 8.57 4.68
C SER A 71 -9.93 9.27 5.20
#